data_AF-A0A800EV95-F1
#
_entry.id   AF-A0A800EV95-F1
#
_cell.length_a   1.000
_cell.length_b   1.000
_cell.length_c   1.000
_cell.angle_alpha   90.00
_cell.angle_beta   90.00
_cell.angle_gamma   90.00
#
_symmetry.space_group_name_H-M   'P 1'
#
loop_
_entity.id
_entity.type
_entity.pdbx_description
1 polymer ?
#
loop_
_entity_poly.entity_id
_entity_poly.type
_entity_poly.pdbx_seq_one_letter_code
_entity_poly.pdbx_strand_id
1 'polypeptide(L)'
;MTHSKRRSAMRMRNQEYRPTLLGRGPTRRSTLAGGTLGGAAVTGAAVAGAALLLAFTPVQGQEVTYAADIAPIFNEKCVECHRPGSIAPMSLLTYEQARQYSSRIKFQVENRIMPPWGLNPHSGIQDYKNDRDLTEAERQTIVAWVDDGSPSGDVNDTPPASVFPEGDFFWYLGDDLGEPDLVVEGPTVTRSAAGPDEWNDVTVPTGITEERWIRAVEIRPSNERSRTVIHHALASLVQDESGVTGVPDAVSDQVRGRGLLQNYAAGAGGHVFKPDAGKLIMPGAAISWEVHTTAKGIDVEDA
;
A
#
# COMPACT_ATOMS: atom_id res chain seq x y z
N MET A 1 -0.66 -45.17 -40.37
CA MET A 1 0.39 -44.74 -39.42
C MET A 1 -0.30 -44.02 -38.28
N THR A 2 -0.24 -44.62 -37.08
CA THR A 2 -1.00 -44.26 -35.89
C THR A 2 -0.27 -43.18 -35.09
N HIS A 3 -0.85 -41.98 -34.95
CA HIS A 3 -0.33 -40.96 -34.03
C HIS A 3 -1.19 -40.89 -32.76
N SER A 4 -0.59 -41.41 -31.69
CA SER A 4 -1.05 -41.38 -30.30
C SER A 4 -1.09 -39.94 -29.76
N LYS A 5 -2.27 -39.49 -29.30
CA LYS A 5 -2.43 -38.28 -28.50
C LYS A 5 -2.01 -38.57 -27.06
N ARG A 6 -0.81 -38.13 -26.65
CA ARG A 6 -0.43 -38.09 -25.23
C ARG A 6 -1.19 -36.96 -24.54
N ARG A 7 -2.16 -37.31 -23.68
CA ARG A 7 -2.73 -36.39 -22.68
C ARG A 7 -1.70 -36.26 -21.55
N SER A 8 -1.10 -35.09 -21.39
CA SER A 8 -0.36 -34.78 -20.16
C SER A 8 -1.36 -34.57 -19.04
N ALA A 9 -1.52 -35.58 -18.18
CA ALA A 9 -2.24 -35.46 -16.92
C ALA A 9 -1.28 -34.90 -15.87
N MET A 10 -1.52 -33.68 -15.40
CA MET A 10 -0.80 -33.10 -14.27
C MET A 10 -1.31 -33.77 -12.99
N ARG A 11 -0.48 -34.63 -12.41
CA ARG A 11 -0.76 -35.37 -11.18
C ARG A 11 -0.41 -34.46 -9.99
N MET A 12 -1.40 -33.80 -9.38
CA MET A 12 -1.20 -33.12 -8.10
C MET A 12 -0.87 -34.19 -7.04
N ARG A 13 0.34 -34.13 -6.48
CA ARG A 13 0.68 -34.86 -5.25
C ARG A 13 0.34 -33.94 -4.09
N ASN A 14 -0.62 -34.33 -3.26
CA ASN A 14 -0.78 -33.77 -1.92
C ASN A 14 0.49 -34.09 -1.14
N GLN A 15 1.32 -33.08 -0.90
CA GLN A 15 2.42 -33.17 0.05
C GLN A 15 1.89 -32.69 1.39
N GLU A 16 1.57 -33.64 2.26
CA GLU A 16 1.20 -33.37 3.66
C GLU A 16 2.35 -32.61 4.34
N TYR A 17 2.06 -31.39 4.78
CA TYR A 17 2.97 -30.59 5.57
C TYR A 17 3.04 -31.16 6.99
N ARG A 18 4.19 -31.74 7.37
CA ARG A 18 4.51 -32.16 8.74
C ARG A 18 5.46 -31.14 9.36
N PRO A 19 5.04 -30.34 10.36
CA PRO A 19 5.95 -29.44 11.05
C PRO A 19 6.95 -30.26 11.87
N THR A 20 8.23 -29.99 11.67
CA THR A 20 9.31 -30.58 12.47
C THR A 20 9.46 -29.74 13.73
N LEU A 21 9.10 -30.31 14.89
CA LEU A 21 9.32 -29.70 16.20
C LEU A 21 10.84 -29.59 16.45
N LEU A 22 11.37 -28.37 16.38
CA LEU A 22 12.73 -28.06 16.82
C LEU A 22 12.81 -28.26 18.34
N GLY A 23 13.62 -29.24 18.73
CA GLY A 23 13.87 -29.62 20.11
C GLY A 23 14.52 -28.49 20.91
N ARG A 24 13.96 -28.25 22.09
CA ARG A 24 14.46 -27.35 23.12
C ARG A 24 15.82 -27.87 23.63
N GLY A 25 16.90 -27.15 23.34
CA GLY A 25 18.23 -27.46 23.87
C GLY A 25 18.30 -27.25 25.39
N PRO A 26 19.17 -27.99 26.12
CA PRO A 26 19.20 -27.99 27.57
C PRO A 26 19.84 -26.71 28.13
N THR A 27 19.12 -26.06 29.05
CA THR A 27 19.62 -24.97 29.88
C THR A 27 20.64 -25.51 30.89
N ARG A 28 21.91 -25.12 30.75
CA ARG A 28 22.94 -25.37 31.77
C ARG A 28 22.66 -24.50 33.00
N ARG A 29 22.26 -25.13 34.10
CA ARG A 29 22.30 -24.56 35.45
C ARG A 29 23.74 -24.68 35.97
N SER A 30 24.41 -23.55 36.16
CA SER A 30 25.67 -23.48 36.92
C SER A 30 25.35 -23.40 38.42
N THR A 31 25.66 -24.47 39.14
CA THR A 31 25.70 -24.50 40.60
C THR A 31 26.89 -23.69 41.12
N LEU A 32 26.63 -22.66 41.93
CA LEU A 32 27.65 -21.99 42.74
C LEU A 32 27.96 -22.88 43.96
N ALA A 33 29.15 -23.46 43.98
CA ALA A 33 29.70 -24.09 45.18
C ALA A 33 30.46 -23.02 45.97
N GLY A 34 30.04 -22.80 47.21
CA GLY A 34 30.74 -21.98 48.19
C GLY A 34 32.01 -22.66 48.68
N GLY A 35 33.10 -21.92 48.70
CA GLY A 35 34.36 -22.29 49.35
C GLY A 35 34.84 -21.10 50.17
N THR A 36 34.83 -21.27 51.49
CA THR A 36 35.54 -20.43 52.45
C THR A 36 37.04 -20.73 52.41
N LEU A 37 37.85 -19.72 52.75
CA LEU A 37 39.24 -19.70 53.27
C LEU A 37 39.79 -18.33 52.84
N GLY A 38 40.23 -17.42 53.70
CA GLY A 38 41.17 -17.57 54.79
C GLY A 38 42.06 -16.33 54.70
N GLY A 39 42.17 -15.56 55.77
CA GLY A 39 42.86 -14.27 55.75
C GLY A 39 44.35 -14.41 55.47
N ALA A 40 44.88 -13.46 54.68
CA ALA A 40 46.28 -13.09 54.69
C ALA A 40 46.37 -11.58 54.46
N ALA A 41 46.84 -10.87 55.48
CA ALA A 41 47.21 -9.47 55.38
C ALA A 41 48.45 -9.37 54.47
N VAL A 42 48.37 -8.58 53.40
CA VAL A 42 49.52 -8.16 52.61
C VAL A 42 49.60 -6.65 52.66
N THR A 43 50.63 -6.18 53.33
CA THR A 43 51.10 -4.79 53.36
C THR A 43 51.75 -4.41 52.02
N GLY A 44 51.41 -3.23 51.52
CA GLY A 44 52.31 -2.39 50.71
C GLY A 44 52.36 -2.64 49.20
N ALA A 45 51.67 -1.77 48.45
CA ALA A 45 52.27 -0.91 47.41
C ALA A 45 51.15 -0.10 46.74
N ALA A 46 51.14 1.22 46.97
CA ALA A 46 50.29 2.13 46.21
C ALA A 46 50.85 2.23 44.78
N VAL A 47 50.33 1.42 43.87
CA VAL A 47 50.53 1.62 42.43
C VAL A 47 49.56 2.73 42.03
N ALA A 48 50.09 3.92 41.77
CA ALA A 48 49.36 4.99 41.12
C ALA A 48 48.99 4.55 39.70
N GLY A 49 47.84 3.89 39.56
CA GLY A 49 47.24 3.59 38.27
C GLY A 49 46.76 4.88 37.64
N ALA A 50 47.52 5.41 36.69
CA ALA A 50 47.02 6.43 35.78
C ALA A 50 45.85 5.81 35.00
N ALA A 51 44.63 6.10 35.43
CA ALA A 51 43.43 5.80 34.66
C ALA A 51 43.47 6.67 33.39
N LEU A 52 43.94 6.08 32.30
CA LEU A 52 43.82 6.67 30.97
C LEU A 52 42.32 6.66 30.63
N LEU A 53 41.64 7.76 30.94
CA LEU A 53 40.29 8.02 30.45
C LEU A 53 40.40 8.15 28.93
N LEU A 54 40.17 7.03 28.23
CA LEU A 54 39.86 7.06 26.81
C LEU A 54 38.58 7.87 26.67
N ALA A 55 38.73 9.12 26.27
CA ALA A 55 37.63 9.93 25.80
C ALA A 55 37.08 9.22 24.56
N PHE A 56 36.01 8.45 24.74
CA PHE A 56 35.15 8.06 23.64
C PHE A 56 34.50 9.35 23.14
N THR A 57 35.11 9.98 22.14
CA THR A 57 34.36 10.90 21.29
C THR A 57 33.30 10.05 20.61
N PRO A 58 32.00 10.21 20.91
CA PRO A 58 30.99 9.57 20.09
C PRO A 58 31.26 10.06 18.67
N VAL A 59 31.46 9.13 17.74
CA VAL A 59 31.24 9.43 16.33
C VAL A 59 29.79 9.86 16.29
N GLN A 60 29.54 11.16 16.24
CA GLN A 60 28.23 11.67 15.88
C GLN A 60 28.02 11.20 14.44
N GLY A 61 27.32 10.07 14.30
CA GLY A 61 26.63 9.79 13.06
C GLY A 61 25.83 11.04 12.70
N GLN A 62 25.84 11.40 11.43
CA GLN A 62 25.07 12.54 10.94
C GLN A 62 23.65 12.45 11.49
N GLU A 63 23.23 13.49 12.22
CA GLU A 63 21.90 13.54 12.85
C GLU A 63 20.85 13.46 11.74
N VAL A 64 19.96 12.47 11.82
CA VAL A 64 18.88 12.31 10.85
C VAL A 64 17.82 13.36 11.15
N THR A 65 17.48 14.20 10.17
CA THR A 65 16.52 15.30 10.35
C THR A 65 15.31 15.18 9.44
N TYR A 66 14.21 15.83 9.83
CA TYR A 66 13.03 15.85 8.97
C TYR A 66 13.32 16.48 7.62
N ALA A 67 13.92 17.67 7.63
CA ALA A 67 14.19 18.47 6.44
C ALA A 67 15.05 17.71 5.42
N ALA A 68 16.21 17.21 5.83
CA ALA A 68 17.18 16.62 4.91
C ALA A 68 16.85 15.17 4.53
N ASP A 69 16.34 14.36 5.47
CA ASP A 69 16.33 12.90 5.33
C ASP A 69 14.90 12.32 5.23
N ILE A 70 13.92 12.87 5.95
CA ILE A 70 12.57 12.30 6.03
C ILE A 70 11.62 12.90 5.00
N ALA A 71 11.67 14.21 4.80
CA ALA A 71 10.81 14.91 3.86
C ALA A 71 10.92 14.35 2.42
N PRO A 72 12.11 14.01 1.89
CA PRO A 72 12.22 13.33 0.60
C PRO A 72 11.49 11.98 0.57
N ILE A 73 11.69 11.15 1.59
CA ILE A 73 11.06 9.82 1.68
C ILE A 73 9.54 9.95 1.77
N PHE A 74 9.06 10.90 2.58
CA PHE A 74 7.62 11.11 2.76
C PHE A 74 6.98 11.64 1.49
N ASN A 75 7.60 12.60 0.82
CA ASN A 75 7.11 13.13 -0.45
C ASN A 75 6.97 12.05 -1.53
N GLU A 76 7.93 11.12 -1.59
CA GLU A 76 7.94 10.05 -2.59
C GLU A 76 6.99 8.88 -2.23
N LYS A 77 7.03 8.41 -0.98
CA LYS A 77 6.39 7.14 -0.60
C LYS A 77 5.08 7.29 0.16
N CYS A 78 4.89 8.41 0.88
CA CYS A 78 3.83 8.53 1.88
C CYS A 78 2.75 9.55 1.50
N VAL A 79 3.14 10.72 1.00
CA VAL A 79 2.28 11.89 0.86
C VAL A 79 1.14 11.69 -0.14
N GLU A 80 1.26 10.80 -1.12
CA GLU A 80 0.16 10.49 -2.03
C GLU A 80 -1.10 10.02 -1.29
N CYS A 81 -0.92 9.20 -0.25
CA CYS A 81 -2.00 8.77 0.64
C CYS A 81 -2.15 9.70 1.85
N HIS A 82 -1.05 10.25 2.34
CA HIS A 82 -0.96 11.10 3.53
C HIS A 82 -0.91 12.59 3.21
N ARG A 83 -1.94 13.07 2.51
CA ARG A 83 -2.20 14.50 2.27
C ARG A 83 -3.66 14.82 2.61
N PRO A 84 -4.02 16.10 2.85
CA PRO A 84 -5.40 16.51 3.02
C PRO A 84 -6.31 15.94 1.92
N GLY A 85 -7.50 15.48 2.31
CA GLY A 85 -8.51 14.92 1.42
C GLY A 85 -8.18 13.60 0.73
N SER A 86 -6.95 13.10 0.85
CA SER A 86 -6.59 11.74 0.43
C SER A 86 -7.06 10.72 1.48
N ILE A 87 -6.65 9.47 1.30
CA ILE A 87 -7.23 8.34 2.03
C ILE A 87 -6.75 8.19 3.47
N ALA A 88 -5.55 8.66 3.78
CA ALA A 88 -5.06 8.57 5.14
C ALA A 88 -5.73 9.65 6.02
N PRO A 89 -6.07 9.33 7.27
CA PRO A 89 -6.77 10.26 8.17
C PRO A 89 -5.88 11.40 8.69
N MET A 90 -4.63 11.49 8.21
CA MET A 90 -3.65 12.48 8.61
C MET A 90 -2.69 12.80 7.47
N SER A 91 -2.29 14.07 7.41
CA SER A 91 -1.28 14.56 6.48
C SER A 91 0.13 14.33 7.03
N LEU A 92 1.09 14.12 6.13
CA LEU A 92 2.53 14.06 6.42
C LEU A 92 3.34 15.11 5.62
N LEU A 93 2.64 16.09 5.01
CA LEU A 93 3.22 17.14 4.17
C LEU A 93 4.18 18.09 4.90
N THR A 94 3.97 18.32 6.20
CA THR A 94 4.82 19.23 6.99
C THR A 94 5.45 18.51 8.19
N TYR A 95 6.52 19.09 8.70
CA TYR A 95 7.21 18.61 9.89
C TYR A 95 6.26 18.51 11.10
N GLU A 96 5.44 19.54 11.35
CA GLU A 96 4.54 19.59 12.49
C GLU A 96 3.51 18.45 12.43
N GLN A 97 2.99 18.20 11.23
CA GLN A 97 2.04 17.12 10.98
C GLN A 97 2.71 15.75 11.17
N ALA A 98 3.88 15.54 10.57
CA ALA A 98 4.66 14.31 10.70
C ALA A 98 5.04 14.00 12.16
N ARG A 99 5.59 14.99 12.87
CA ARG A 99 6.07 14.87 14.24
C ARG A 99 4.97 14.41 15.19
N GLN A 100 3.74 14.90 15.02
CA GLN A 100 2.59 14.52 15.85
C GLN A 100 2.32 13.01 15.84
N TYR A 101 2.65 12.32 14.74
CA TYR A 101 2.42 10.89 14.57
C TYR A 101 3.70 10.04 14.57
N SER A 102 4.87 10.64 14.83
CA SER A 102 6.20 10.00 14.81
C SER A 102 6.25 8.60 15.43
N SER A 103 5.75 8.44 16.66
CA SER A 103 5.74 7.13 17.34
C SER A 103 4.90 6.07 16.62
N ARG A 104 3.76 6.47 16.03
CA ARG A 104 2.92 5.57 15.22
C ARG A 104 3.57 5.28 13.88
N ILE A 105 4.19 6.28 13.24
CA ILE A 105 4.92 6.12 11.99
C ILE A 105 6.01 5.07 12.18
N LYS A 106 6.85 5.20 13.23
CA LYS A 106 7.87 4.19 13.55
C LYS A 106 7.27 2.80 13.66
N PHE A 107 6.22 2.63 14.48
CA PHE A 107 5.59 1.32 14.65
C PHE A 107 5.14 0.72 13.31
N GLN A 108 4.47 1.50 12.46
CA GLN A 108 3.96 1.01 11.18
C GLN A 108 5.09 0.65 10.19
N VAL A 109 6.14 1.47 10.16
CA VAL A 109 7.29 1.31 9.24
C VAL A 109 8.20 0.16 9.68
N GLU A 110 8.50 0.07 10.97
CA GLU A 110 9.32 -1.00 11.58
C GLU A 110 8.67 -2.38 11.43
N ASN A 111 7.35 -2.46 11.60
CA ASN A 111 6.59 -3.71 11.45
C ASN A 111 6.19 -4.01 10.01
N ARG A 112 6.64 -3.22 9.03
CA ARG A 112 6.33 -3.38 7.59
C ARG A 112 4.81 -3.41 7.31
N ILE A 113 4.05 -2.69 8.10
CA ILE A 113 2.60 -2.49 7.90
C ILE A 113 2.37 -1.36 6.89
N MET A 114 3.23 -0.34 6.92
CA MET A 114 3.22 0.79 5.98
C MET A 114 4.56 0.91 5.23
N PRO A 115 4.53 1.33 3.96
CA PRO A 115 3.35 1.42 3.09
C PRO A 115 2.66 0.05 2.93
N PRO A 116 1.34 -0.01 2.65
CA PRO A 116 0.59 -1.26 2.60
C PRO A 116 0.87 -2.00 1.27
N TRP A 117 2.12 -2.40 1.09
CA TRP A 117 2.67 -3.02 -0.10
C TRP A 117 3.05 -4.46 0.24
N GLY A 118 2.07 -5.36 0.22
CA GLY A 118 2.18 -6.75 0.70
C GLY A 118 3.02 -7.68 -0.19
N LEU A 119 4.04 -7.16 -0.88
CA LEU A 119 4.94 -7.96 -1.71
C LEU A 119 6.04 -8.59 -0.84
N ASN A 120 6.47 -9.79 -1.23
CA ASN A 120 7.55 -10.49 -0.54
C ASN A 120 8.90 -10.12 -1.20
N PRO A 121 9.80 -9.39 -0.51
CA PRO A 121 11.06 -8.92 -1.06
C PRO A 121 12.14 -10.02 -1.20
N HIS A 122 11.77 -11.29 -1.00
CA HIS A 122 12.68 -12.42 -1.02
C HIS A 122 12.25 -13.53 -1.99
N SER A 123 11.18 -13.30 -2.75
CA SER A 123 10.69 -14.29 -3.71
C SER A 123 9.92 -13.66 -4.87
N GLY A 124 10.11 -14.17 -6.08
CA GLY A 124 9.41 -13.69 -7.27
C GLY A 124 10.08 -12.47 -7.92
N ILE A 125 9.29 -11.68 -8.65
CA ILE A 125 9.73 -10.42 -9.27
C ILE A 125 10.09 -9.44 -8.16
N GLN A 126 11.24 -8.76 -8.28
CA GLN A 126 11.72 -7.81 -7.27
C GLN A 126 11.70 -6.37 -7.79
N ASP A 127 11.79 -6.18 -9.10
CA ASP A 127 11.78 -4.85 -9.72
C ASP A 127 10.38 -4.53 -10.26
N TYR A 128 9.72 -3.57 -9.63
CA TYR A 128 8.38 -3.10 -10.01
C TYR A 128 8.45 -1.68 -10.54
N LYS A 129 7.72 -1.40 -11.62
CA LYS A 129 7.68 -0.06 -12.23
C LYS A 129 7.12 1.00 -11.28
N ASN A 130 6.20 0.62 -10.40
CA ASN A 130 5.49 1.51 -9.49
C ASN A 130 5.72 1.04 -8.04
N ASP A 131 6.98 0.81 -7.67
CA ASP A 131 7.32 0.31 -6.34
C ASP A 131 7.07 1.35 -5.24
N ARG A 132 6.17 0.99 -4.32
CA ARG A 132 5.78 1.81 -3.17
C ARG A 132 6.40 1.33 -1.85
N ASP A 133 7.23 0.29 -1.85
CA ASP A 133 7.89 -0.14 -0.62
C ASP A 133 8.93 0.90 -0.15
N LEU A 134 9.32 0.76 1.11
CA LEU A 134 10.51 1.38 1.67
C LEU A 134 11.67 0.39 1.56
N THR A 135 12.78 0.85 1.00
CA THR A 135 14.06 0.17 1.14
C THR A 135 14.42 0.03 2.62
N GLU A 136 15.28 -0.94 2.93
CA GLU A 136 15.73 -1.13 4.32
C GLU A 136 16.45 0.11 4.86
N ALA A 137 17.17 0.84 4.01
CA ALA A 137 17.81 2.10 4.38
C ALA A 137 16.78 3.17 4.74
N GLU A 138 15.79 3.42 3.90
CA GLU A 138 14.73 4.41 4.18
C GLU A 138 13.96 4.07 5.47
N ARG A 139 13.67 2.77 5.68
CA ARG A 139 13.02 2.28 6.90
C ARG A 139 13.85 2.60 8.14
N GLN A 140 15.15 2.32 8.09
CA GLN A 140 16.07 2.61 9.18
C GLN A 140 16.24 4.11 9.42
N THR A 141 16.28 4.93 8.37
CA THR A 141 16.31 6.39 8.47
C THR A 141 15.08 6.92 9.22
N ILE A 142 13.87 6.45 8.87
CA ILE A 142 12.64 6.84 9.56
C ILE A 142 12.67 6.40 11.02
N VAL A 143 13.09 5.17 11.32
CA VAL A 143 13.18 4.66 12.69
C VAL A 143 14.18 5.48 13.51
N ALA A 144 15.36 5.74 12.97
CA ALA A 144 16.41 6.52 13.62
C ALA A 144 15.95 7.95 13.92
N TRP A 145 15.32 8.62 12.95
CA TRP A 145 14.74 9.96 13.16
C TRP A 145 13.75 9.99 14.32
N VAL A 146 12.89 8.98 14.46
CA VAL A 146 11.96 8.91 15.58
C VAL A 146 12.68 8.63 16.90
N ASP A 147 13.68 7.74 16.90
CA ASP A 147 14.47 7.42 18.09
C ASP A 147 15.32 8.60 18.60
N ASP A 148 15.76 9.46 17.69
CA ASP A 148 16.50 10.70 18.00
C ASP A 148 15.57 11.85 18.44
N GLY A 149 14.27 11.59 18.62
CA GLY A 149 13.30 12.58 19.10
C GLY A 149 12.65 13.42 18.00
N SER A 150 12.76 12.98 16.75
CA SER A 150 12.18 13.61 15.56
C SER A 150 12.64 15.06 15.34
N PRO A 151 13.96 15.33 15.22
CA PRO A 151 14.46 16.69 15.00
C PRO A 151 13.99 17.24 13.64
N SER A 152 13.72 18.55 13.59
CA SER A 152 13.24 19.22 12.35
C SER A 152 14.33 19.36 11.30
N GLY A 153 15.58 19.63 11.72
CA GLY A 153 16.64 20.08 10.83
C GLY A 153 16.49 21.55 10.39
N ASP A 154 17.33 21.96 9.44
CA ASP A 154 17.27 23.27 8.81
C ASP A 154 16.16 23.31 7.75
N VAL A 155 15.25 24.27 7.86
CA VAL A 155 14.15 24.44 6.90
C VAL A 155 14.66 24.66 5.47
N ASN A 156 15.87 25.21 5.29
CA ASN A 156 16.48 25.43 3.98
C ASN A 156 16.87 24.13 3.27
N ASP A 157 17.02 23.02 4.02
CA ASP A 157 17.29 21.69 3.47
C ASP A 157 15.99 20.94 3.14
N THR A 158 14.83 21.49 3.51
CA THR A 158 13.54 20.83 3.23
C THR A 158 13.26 20.89 1.72
N PRO A 159 13.05 19.74 1.06
CA PRO A 159 12.66 19.74 -0.35
C PRO A 159 11.29 20.41 -0.52
N PRO A 160 11.00 21.00 -1.69
CA PRO A 160 9.65 21.44 -2.01
C PRO A 160 8.65 20.32 -1.78
N ALA A 161 7.54 20.62 -1.10
CA ALA A 161 6.47 19.66 -0.90
C ALA A 161 5.88 19.21 -2.25
N SER A 162 5.49 17.94 -2.34
CA SER A 162 4.78 17.44 -3.51
C SER A 162 3.50 18.25 -3.74
N VAL A 163 3.36 18.79 -4.95
CA VAL A 163 2.18 19.57 -5.35
C VAL A 163 1.17 18.62 -5.96
N PHE A 164 -0.07 18.73 -5.54
CA PHE A 164 -1.20 18.01 -6.11
C PHE A 164 -2.18 19.03 -6.69
N PRO A 165 -2.97 18.66 -7.71
CA PRO A 165 -4.03 19.52 -8.23
C PRO A 165 -4.89 20.08 -7.09
N GLU A 166 -5.26 21.36 -7.20
CA GLU A 166 -6.12 21.99 -6.19
C GLU A 166 -7.49 21.32 -6.17
N GLY A 167 -7.96 20.99 -4.97
CA GLY A 167 -9.19 20.24 -4.76
C GLY A 167 -8.96 18.73 -4.82
N ASP A 168 -9.67 17.98 -3.97
CA ASP A 168 -9.43 16.55 -3.78
C ASP A 168 -10.09 15.67 -4.86
N PHE A 169 -10.45 16.30 -5.97
CA PHE A 169 -11.43 15.83 -6.96
C PHE A 169 -10.98 16.03 -8.41
N PHE A 170 -9.75 15.61 -8.70
CA PHE A 170 -9.21 15.53 -10.05
C PHE A 170 -9.28 14.10 -10.59
N TRP A 171 -9.02 13.95 -11.88
CA TRP A 171 -8.77 12.65 -12.52
C TRP A 171 -7.27 12.39 -12.46
N TYR A 172 -6.84 11.31 -11.82
CA TYR A 172 -5.41 10.99 -11.67
C TYR A 172 -4.72 10.81 -13.02
N LEU A 173 -5.43 10.30 -14.02
CA LEU A 173 -4.93 10.19 -15.39
C LEU A 173 -5.00 11.51 -16.19
N GLY A 174 -5.59 12.56 -15.62
CA GLY A 174 -5.82 13.84 -16.29
C GLY A 174 -4.54 14.57 -16.69
N ASP A 175 -3.50 14.49 -15.87
CA ASP A 175 -2.21 15.12 -16.16
C ASP A 175 -1.52 14.49 -17.39
N ASP A 176 -1.71 13.18 -17.59
CA ASP A 176 -1.10 12.43 -18.69
C ASP A 176 -1.98 12.33 -19.94
N LEU A 177 -3.30 12.25 -19.77
CA LEU A 177 -4.25 11.93 -20.84
C LEU A 177 -5.29 13.03 -21.11
N GLY A 178 -5.41 14.04 -20.25
CA GLY A 178 -6.47 15.06 -20.32
C GLY A 178 -7.79 14.62 -19.67
N GLU A 179 -8.82 15.45 -19.81
CA GLU A 179 -10.17 15.14 -19.31
C GLU A 179 -10.75 13.86 -19.95
N PRO A 180 -11.59 13.10 -19.23
CA PRO A 180 -12.22 11.91 -19.79
C PRO A 180 -13.15 12.25 -20.96
N ASP A 181 -13.06 11.50 -22.05
CA ASP A 181 -13.97 11.61 -23.20
C ASP A 181 -15.43 11.22 -22.84
N LEU A 182 -15.60 10.41 -21.79
CA LEU A 182 -16.88 9.94 -21.29
C LEU A 182 -16.84 9.76 -19.77
N VAL A 183 -17.83 10.33 -19.09
CA VAL A 183 -18.11 10.07 -17.68
C VAL A 183 -19.44 9.32 -17.59
N VAL A 184 -19.42 8.13 -17.00
CA VAL A 184 -20.63 7.38 -16.66
C VAL A 184 -20.84 7.52 -15.16
N GLU A 185 -21.90 8.20 -14.76
CA GLU A 185 -22.21 8.38 -13.34
C GLU A 185 -22.69 7.07 -12.71
N GLY A 186 -22.21 6.80 -11.50
CA GLY A 186 -22.68 5.69 -10.67
C GLY A 186 -24.05 5.95 -10.05
N PRO A 187 -24.60 4.98 -9.31
CA PRO A 187 -25.80 5.23 -8.52
C PRO A 187 -25.50 6.17 -7.34
N THR A 188 -26.46 7.04 -7.01
CA THR A 188 -26.44 7.75 -5.72
C THR A 188 -26.73 6.76 -4.60
N VAL A 189 -25.75 6.53 -3.73
CA VAL A 189 -25.88 5.69 -2.54
C VAL A 189 -25.87 6.58 -1.30
N THR A 190 -26.77 6.36 -0.33
CA THR A 190 -26.66 7.02 0.98
C THR A 190 -26.15 6.03 2.00
N ARG A 191 -25.08 6.38 2.69
CA ARG A 191 -24.49 5.57 3.75
C ARG A 191 -24.75 6.17 5.13
N SER A 192 -25.38 5.38 5.99
CA SER A 192 -25.59 5.75 7.40
C SER A 192 -24.30 5.63 8.23
N ALA A 193 -24.22 6.41 9.31
CA ALA A 193 -23.09 6.43 10.24
C ALA A 193 -22.79 5.09 10.90
N ALA A 194 -23.80 4.24 11.06
CA ALA A 194 -23.69 2.92 11.65
C ALA A 194 -24.50 1.89 10.85
N GLY A 195 -24.04 0.64 10.86
CA GLY A 195 -24.70 -0.46 10.18
C GLY A 195 -23.70 -1.50 9.68
N PRO A 196 -24.19 -2.67 9.22
CA PRO A 196 -23.36 -3.62 8.49
C PRO A 196 -22.91 -3.02 7.16
N ASP A 197 -21.89 -3.61 6.53
CA ASP A 197 -21.50 -3.26 5.17
C ASP A 197 -22.67 -3.43 4.19
N GLU A 198 -22.72 -2.55 3.18
CA GLU A 198 -23.80 -2.49 2.18
C GLU A 198 -23.23 -2.59 0.77
N TRP A 199 -23.93 -3.35 -0.08
CA TRP A 199 -23.64 -3.50 -1.51
C TRP A 199 -24.81 -2.95 -2.33
N ASN A 200 -24.49 -2.11 -3.30
CA ASN A 200 -25.46 -1.51 -4.21
C ASN A 200 -25.09 -1.86 -5.66
N ASP A 201 -25.97 -2.63 -6.29
CA ASP A 201 -25.79 -3.09 -7.66
C ASP A 201 -26.72 -2.34 -8.61
N VAL A 202 -26.15 -1.46 -9.44
CA VAL A 202 -26.93 -0.65 -10.39
C VAL A 202 -26.30 -0.68 -11.76
N THR A 203 -27.11 -0.90 -12.79
CA THR A 203 -26.67 -0.87 -14.19
C THR A 203 -27.07 0.45 -14.83
N VAL A 204 -26.09 1.21 -15.31
CA VAL A 204 -26.27 2.53 -15.92
C VAL A 204 -25.87 2.48 -17.39
N PRO A 205 -26.72 2.90 -18.33
CA PRO A 205 -26.36 2.95 -19.75
C PRO A 205 -25.24 3.97 -19.99
N THR A 206 -24.27 3.61 -20.84
CA THR A 206 -23.11 4.47 -21.14
C THR A 206 -23.43 5.64 -22.07
N GLY A 207 -24.55 5.54 -22.82
CA GLY A 207 -24.93 6.51 -23.84
C GLY A 207 -24.14 6.40 -25.16
N ILE A 208 -23.20 5.46 -25.27
CA ILE A 208 -22.42 5.25 -26.49
C ILE A 208 -23.31 4.74 -27.63
N THR A 209 -23.17 5.34 -28.81
CA THR A 209 -23.95 5.05 -30.03
C THR A 209 -23.12 4.43 -31.16
N GLU A 210 -21.80 4.40 -31.03
CA GLU A 210 -20.86 3.82 -32.00
C GLU A 210 -19.77 3.03 -31.29
N GLU A 211 -19.17 2.05 -31.96
CA GLU A 211 -18.07 1.27 -31.39
C GLU A 211 -16.88 2.18 -31.05
N ARG A 212 -16.32 2.04 -29.84
CA ARG A 212 -15.09 2.73 -29.43
C ARG A 212 -14.13 1.81 -28.72
N TRP A 213 -12.84 2.12 -28.79
CA TRP A 213 -11.82 1.46 -27.98
C TRP A 213 -11.50 2.29 -26.75
N ILE A 214 -11.63 1.67 -25.58
CA ILE A 214 -11.24 2.25 -24.31
C ILE A 214 -9.73 2.14 -24.15
N ARG A 215 -9.04 3.28 -24.09
CA ARG A 215 -7.59 3.38 -23.84
C ARG A 215 -7.25 3.48 -22.35
N ALA A 216 -8.13 4.07 -21.55
CA ALA A 216 -7.95 4.17 -20.11
C ALA A 216 -9.31 4.20 -19.38
N VAL A 217 -9.31 3.76 -18.12
CA VAL A 217 -10.48 3.77 -17.24
C VAL A 217 -10.06 4.19 -15.85
N GLU A 218 -10.78 5.15 -15.28
CA GLU A 218 -10.60 5.57 -13.90
C GLU A 218 -11.98 5.58 -13.22
N ILE A 219 -12.02 5.07 -11.99
CA ILE A 219 -13.20 5.20 -11.12
C ILE A 219 -12.80 6.15 -10.00
N ARG A 220 -13.66 7.13 -9.75
CA ARG A 220 -13.50 8.12 -8.69
C ARG A 220 -14.78 8.14 -7.86
N PRO A 221 -14.69 8.21 -6.51
CA PRO A 221 -15.83 8.58 -5.67
C PRO A 221 -16.45 9.90 -6.17
N SER A 222 -17.68 10.23 -5.78
CA SER A 222 -18.39 11.46 -6.18
C SER A 222 -17.93 12.71 -5.40
N ASN A 223 -17.55 12.55 -4.13
CA ASN A 223 -17.01 13.61 -3.28
C ASN A 223 -16.05 13.06 -2.19
N GLU A 224 -15.41 13.95 -1.43
CA GLU A 224 -14.43 13.59 -0.40
C GLU A 224 -15.02 12.72 0.72
N ARG A 225 -16.28 12.98 1.11
CA ARG A 225 -16.93 12.19 2.14
C ARG A 225 -17.18 10.77 1.65
N SER A 226 -17.61 10.62 0.40
CA SER A 226 -17.81 9.33 -0.27
C SER A 226 -16.56 8.46 -0.28
N ARG A 227 -15.39 9.06 -0.53
CA ARG A 227 -14.09 8.37 -0.47
C ARG A 227 -13.84 7.68 0.88
N THR A 228 -14.38 8.20 1.97
CA THR A 228 -14.16 7.64 3.32
C THR A 228 -15.02 6.41 3.61
N VAL A 229 -16.19 6.29 2.97
CA VAL A 229 -17.15 5.20 3.21
C VAL A 229 -17.14 4.12 2.12
N ILE A 230 -16.73 4.43 0.89
CA ILE A 230 -16.55 3.41 -0.15
C ILE A 230 -15.37 2.51 0.23
N HIS A 231 -15.66 1.23 0.46
CA HIS A 231 -14.64 0.19 0.67
C HIS A 231 -14.06 -0.26 -0.67
N HIS A 232 -14.92 -0.54 -1.65
CA HIS A 232 -14.54 -0.67 -3.07
C HIS A 232 -15.73 -0.39 -3.98
N ALA A 233 -15.46 -0.10 -5.25
CA ALA A 233 -16.46 -0.07 -6.31
C ALA A 233 -15.95 -0.86 -7.52
N LEU A 234 -16.80 -1.69 -8.11
CA LEU A 234 -16.50 -2.43 -9.34
C LEU A 234 -17.35 -1.88 -10.47
N ALA A 235 -16.71 -1.56 -11.59
CA ALA A 235 -17.38 -1.23 -12.84
C ALA A 235 -17.18 -2.40 -13.81
N SER A 236 -18.26 -3.13 -14.09
CA SER A 236 -18.25 -4.18 -15.11
C SER A 236 -18.96 -3.73 -16.37
N LEU A 237 -18.37 -4.03 -17.53
CA LEU A 237 -18.97 -3.71 -18.82
C LEU A 237 -20.08 -4.71 -19.16
N VAL A 238 -21.25 -4.18 -19.52
CA VAL A 238 -22.43 -4.94 -19.92
C VAL A 238 -22.75 -4.60 -21.36
N GLN A 239 -22.55 -5.55 -22.25
CA GLN A 239 -22.86 -5.38 -23.67
C GLN A 239 -23.09 -6.76 -24.31
N ASP A 240 -23.67 -6.75 -25.51
CA ASP A 240 -23.71 -7.95 -26.33
C ASP A 240 -22.32 -8.22 -26.91
N GLU A 241 -21.69 -9.31 -26.50
CA GLU A 241 -20.41 -9.77 -27.06
C GLU A 241 -20.60 -10.93 -28.05
N SER A 242 -21.84 -11.21 -28.47
CA SER A 242 -22.10 -12.20 -29.52
C SER A 242 -21.45 -11.78 -30.84
N GLY A 243 -20.58 -12.64 -31.36
CA GLY A 243 -19.80 -12.36 -32.58
C GLY A 243 -18.40 -11.78 -32.35
N VAL A 244 -17.99 -11.48 -31.11
CA VAL A 244 -16.60 -11.06 -30.81
C VAL A 244 -15.67 -12.27 -30.89
N THR A 245 -14.82 -12.33 -31.92
CA THR A 245 -13.82 -13.40 -32.09
C THR A 245 -12.56 -13.11 -31.26
N GLY A 246 -12.10 -14.07 -30.45
CA GLY A 246 -10.80 -13.98 -29.76
C GLY A 246 -10.84 -14.03 -28.22
N VAL A 247 -12.04 -14.00 -27.62
CA VAL A 247 -12.22 -14.31 -26.20
C VAL A 247 -12.38 -15.83 -26.07
N PRO A 248 -11.52 -16.55 -25.32
CA PRO A 248 -11.72 -17.99 -25.14
C PRO A 248 -13.06 -18.25 -24.44
N ASP A 249 -13.81 -19.29 -24.83
CA ASP A 249 -15.12 -19.63 -24.23
C ASP A 249 -15.10 -19.77 -22.69
N ALA A 250 -13.94 -20.15 -22.14
CA ALA A 250 -13.71 -20.24 -20.69
C ALA A 250 -13.56 -18.87 -19.98
N VAL A 251 -13.43 -17.79 -20.75
CA VAL A 251 -13.41 -16.38 -20.35
C VAL A 251 -14.69 -15.68 -20.85
N SER A 252 -15.61 -16.40 -21.50
CA SER A 252 -16.95 -15.88 -21.69
C SER A 252 -17.56 -15.68 -20.31
N ASP A 253 -18.17 -14.52 -20.10
CA ASP A 253 -18.77 -14.01 -18.86
C ASP A 253 -19.82 -14.94 -18.20
N GLN A 254 -20.03 -16.14 -18.76
CA GLN A 254 -21.08 -17.07 -18.33
C GLN A 254 -20.82 -17.69 -16.95
N VAL A 255 -19.60 -17.63 -16.40
CA VAL A 255 -19.29 -18.23 -15.09
C VAL A 255 -19.30 -17.20 -13.95
N ARG A 256 -19.11 -15.91 -14.24
CA ARG A 256 -19.37 -14.76 -13.35
C ARG A 256 -19.63 -13.54 -14.22
N GLY A 257 -20.91 -13.16 -14.36
CA GLY A 257 -21.37 -12.15 -15.32
C GLY A 257 -20.59 -10.84 -15.29
N ARG A 258 -20.53 -10.20 -16.46
CA ARG A 258 -20.07 -8.83 -16.72
C ARG A 258 -18.56 -8.66 -16.53
N GLY A 259 -17.82 -8.58 -17.63
CA GLY A 259 -16.37 -8.42 -17.64
C GLY A 259 -15.96 -7.17 -16.87
N LEU A 260 -15.22 -7.37 -15.78
CA LEU A 260 -14.72 -6.27 -14.95
C LEU A 260 -13.88 -5.33 -15.81
N LEU A 261 -14.32 -4.08 -15.90
CA LEU A 261 -13.63 -3.04 -16.67
C LEU A 261 -12.63 -2.31 -15.78
N GLN A 262 -13.01 -2.00 -14.53
CA GLN A 262 -12.12 -1.42 -13.54
C GLN A 262 -12.64 -1.67 -12.12
N ASN A 263 -11.72 -1.69 -11.15
CA ASN A 263 -12.05 -1.60 -9.73
C ASN A 263 -11.49 -0.30 -9.14
N TYR A 264 -12.21 0.24 -8.17
CA TYR A 264 -11.72 1.23 -7.23
C TYR A 264 -11.63 0.57 -5.87
N ALA A 265 -10.47 0.70 -5.25
CA ALA A 265 -10.27 0.50 -3.83
C ALA A 265 -9.37 1.64 -3.33
N ALA A 266 -9.25 1.76 -2.03
CA ALA A 266 -8.33 2.68 -1.38
C ALA A 266 -6.92 2.60 -2.00
N GLY A 267 -6.49 3.65 -2.73
CA GLY A 267 -5.18 3.70 -3.38
C GLY A 267 -5.08 3.00 -4.74
N ALA A 268 -6.20 2.52 -5.30
CA ALA A 268 -6.26 2.07 -6.69
C ALA A 268 -6.25 3.28 -7.63
N GLY A 269 -5.32 3.31 -8.58
CA GLY A 269 -5.27 4.30 -9.64
C GLY A 269 -6.11 3.92 -10.87
N GLY A 270 -6.08 4.78 -11.88
CA GLY A 270 -6.64 4.46 -13.20
C GLY A 270 -5.89 3.32 -13.90
N HIS A 271 -6.59 2.60 -14.77
CA HIS A 271 -6.00 1.59 -15.65
C HIS A 271 -5.77 2.20 -17.03
N VAL A 272 -4.52 2.17 -17.49
CA VAL A 272 -4.16 2.57 -18.85
C VAL A 272 -3.78 1.32 -19.63
N PHE A 273 -4.47 1.06 -20.74
CA PHE A 273 -4.14 -0.03 -21.64
C PHE A 273 -2.83 0.28 -22.38
N LYS A 274 -2.14 -0.76 -22.87
CA LYS A 274 -0.95 -0.58 -23.71
C LYS A 274 -1.31 0.20 -24.99
N PRO A 275 -0.35 0.89 -25.64
CA PRO A 275 -0.63 1.73 -26.81
C PRO A 275 -1.36 1.02 -27.97
N ASP A 276 -1.21 -0.30 -28.08
CA ASP A 276 -1.80 -1.16 -29.11
C ASP A 276 -2.95 -2.04 -28.59
N ALA A 277 -3.47 -1.73 -27.40
CA ALA A 277 -4.52 -2.51 -26.75
C ALA A 277 -5.62 -1.60 -26.18
N GLY A 278 -6.80 -2.19 -25.97
CA GLY A 278 -7.93 -1.55 -25.31
C GLY A 278 -9.04 -2.54 -25.05
N LYS A 279 -10.12 -2.08 -24.41
CA LYS A 279 -11.39 -2.81 -24.35
C LYS A 279 -12.38 -2.18 -25.34
N LEU A 280 -12.95 -2.99 -26.23
CA LEU A 280 -13.99 -2.54 -27.15
C LEU A 280 -15.30 -2.32 -26.39
N ILE A 281 -15.89 -1.13 -26.55
CA ILE A 281 -17.22 -0.79 -26.06
C ILE A 281 -18.16 -0.58 -27.23
N MET A 282 -19.32 -1.25 -27.17
CA MET A 282 -20.30 -1.33 -28.25
C MET A 282 -21.43 -0.29 -28.06
N PRO A 283 -22.17 0.06 -29.13
CA PRO A 283 -23.40 0.84 -29.02
C PRO A 283 -24.38 0.22 -28.02
N GLY A 284 -24.98 1.04 -27.16
CA GLY A 284 -25.94 0.57 -26.16
C GLY A 284 -25.34 -0.17 -24.97
N ALA A 285 -24.01 -0.22 -24.84
CA ALA A 285 -23.36 -0.78 -23.66
C ALA A 285 -23.77 -0.04 -22.38
N ALA A 286 -23.70 -0.74 -21.25
CA ALA A 286 -23.96 -0.23 -19.92
C ALA A 286 -22.81 -0.59 -18.97
N ILE A 287 -22.69 0.14 -17.86
CA ILE A 287 -21.81 -0.21 -16.76
C ILE A 287 -22.65 -0.75 -15.61
N SER A 288 -22.30 -1.93 -15.13
CA SER A 288 -22.76 -2.45 -13.86
C SER A 288 -21.83 -1.98 -12.75
N TRP A 289 -22.35 -1.13 -11.88
CA TRP A 289 -21.71 -0.73 -10.65
C TRP A 289 -22.06 -1.71 -9.54
N GLU A 290 -21.06 -2.25 -8.86
CA GLU A 290 -21.18 -2.87 -7.54
C GLU A 290 -20.44 -1.96 -6.56
N VAL A 291 -21.17 -1.20 -5.75
CA VAL A 291 -20.60 -0.25 -4.78
C VAL A 291 -20.74 -0.82 -3.38
N HIS A 292 -19.60 -1.16 -2.79
CA HIS A 292 -19.52 -1.66 -1.42
C HIS A 292 -19.08 -0.54 -0.47
N THR A 293 -19.95 -0.22 0.49
CA THR A 293 -19.72 0.83 1.49
C THR A 293 -19.68 0.27 2.91
N THR A 294 -18.84 0.88 3.74
CA THR A 294 -18.65 0.55 5.16
C THR A 294 -19.02 1.76 6.03
N ALA A 295 -19.63 1.49 7.18
CA ALA A 295 -19.98 2.56 8.13
C ALA A 295 -18.72 3.08 8.83
N LYS A 296 -18.59 4.41 8.92
CA LYS A 296 -17.43 5.08 9.54
C LYS A 296 -17.81 6.06 10.65
N GLY A 297 -19.03 5.97 11.19
CA GLY A 297 -19.50 6.87 12.25
C GLY A 297 -19.96 8.24 11.74
N ILE A 298 -20.10 8.41 10.42
CA ILE A 298 -20.61 9.62 9.78
C ILE A 298 -21.67 9.26 8.74
N ASP A 299 -22.72 10.07 8.63
CA ASP A 299 -23.68 9.96 7.53
C ASP A 299 -23.08 10.60 6.27
N VAL A 300 -23.15 9.87 5.16
CA VAL A 300 -22.66 10.31 3.84
C VAL A 300 -23.77 10.12 2.83
N GLU A 301 -24.20 11.22 2.21
CA GLU A 301 -25.08 11.19 1.05
C GLU A 301 -24.24 11.15 -0.23
N ASP A 302 -24.79 10.55 -1.27
CA ASP A 302 -24.14 10.43 -2.58
C ASP A 302 -22.74 9.80 -2.46
N ALA A 303 -22.65 8.69 -1.73
CA ALA A 303 -21.47 7.83 -1.63
C ALA A 303 -21.11 7.19 -2.98
#